data_AF-A0A7Y4WE27-F1
#
_entry.id   AF-A0A7Y4WE27-F1
#
_cell.length_a   1.000
_cell.length_b   1.000
_cell.length_c   1.000
_cell.angle_alpha   90.00
_cell.angle_beta   90.00
_cell.angle_gamma   90.00
#
_symmetry.space_group_name_H-M   'P 1'
#
loop_
_entity.id
_entity.type
_entity.pdbx_description
1 polymer ?
#
loop_
_entity_poly.entity_id
_entity_poly.type
_entity_poly.pdbx_seq_one_letter_code
_entity_poly.pdbx_strand_id
1 'polypeptide(L)'
;MSRQISAGVLTFALAAPGLVLIVATAFMLAGLPFGADPLWAVEPLTLAEAAALRDNGEVVRLIDTGSDVNATSAVRADVFSDHALQMTPLEAAVAGERADMVELLFDQGARPDATQWTRLMCFASSVEADDVRALLEPRRPDGASESCDGVAIGW
;
A
#
# COMPACT_ATOMS: atom_id res chain seq x y z
N MET A 1 55.17 32.24 3.36
CA MET A 1 54.97 31.06 4.25
C MET A 1 54.21 30.01 3.45
N SER A 2 54.92 29.06 2.82
CA SER A 2 54.32 27.99 2.03
C SER A 2 54.12 26.78 2.93
N ARG A 3 52.87 26.40 3.22
CA ARG A 3 52.55 25.18 3.99
C ARG A 3 52.93 23.98 3.13
N GLN A 4 54.06 23.33 3.43
CA GLN A 4 54.39 22.02 2.87
C GLN A 4 53.39 21.00 3.42
N ILE A 5 52.45 20.59 2.58
CA ILE A 5 51.57 19.46 2.86
C ILE A 5 52.41 18.20 2.69
N SER A 6 52.66 17.49 3.79
CA SER A 6 53.48 16.28 3.81
C SER A 6 52.84 15.17 2.96
N ALA A 7 53.66 14.37 2.26
CA ALA A 7 53.20 13.31 1.35
C ALA A 7 52.19 12.34 2.00
N GLY A 8 52.34 12.09 3.31
CA GLY A 8 51.39 11.30 4.10
C GLY A 8 49.98 11.87 4.16
N VAL A 9 49.83 13.20 4.26
CA VAL A 9 48.53 13.89 4.26
C VAL A 9 47.86 13.79 2.89
N LEU A 10 48.64 13.80 1.81
CA LEU A 10 48.12 13.66 0.44
C LEU A 10 47.63 12.24 0.16
N THR A 11 48.36 11.20 0.59
CA THR A 11 47.91 9.79 0.49
C THR A 11 46.68 9.51 1.35
N PHE A 12 46.62 10.07 2.56
CA PHE A 12 45.45 9.92 3.42
C PHE A 12 44.24 10.63 2.81
N ALA A 13 44.42 11.81 2.21
CA ALA A 13 43.36 12.54 1.52
C ALA A 13 42.81 11.80 0.28
N LEU A 14 43.64 11.03 -0.44
CA LEU A 14 43.18 10.21 -1.57
C LEU A 14 42.52 8.89 -1.16
N ALA A 15 43.01 8.23 -0.10
CA ALA A 15 42.51 6.92 0.33
C ALA A 15 41.33 7.00 1.30
N ALA A 16 41.20 8.08 2.07
CA ALA A 16 40.14 8.25 3.07
C ALA A 16 38.72 8.17 2.49
N PRO A 17 38.38 8.78 1.33
CA PRO A 17 37.03 8.69 0.78
C PRO A 17 36.64 7.25 0.43
N GLY A 18 37.57 6.49 -0.17
CA GLY A 18 37.35 5.09 -0.52
C GLY A 18 37.18 4.19 0.70
N LEU A 19 38.00 4.40 1.74
CA LEU A 19 37.93 3.62 2.97
C LEU A 19 36.64 3.90 3.75
N VAL A 20 36.19 5.16 3.79
CA VAL A 20 34.89 5.53 4.36
C VAL A 20 33.74 4.85 3.60
N LEU A 21 33.78 4.85 2.27
CA LEU A 21 32.74 4.21 1.45
C LEU A 21 32.68 2.70 1.68
N ILE A 22 33.83 2.02 1.72
CA ILE A 22 33.90 0.58 2.01
C ILE A 22 33.33 0.27 3.40
N VAL A 23 33.71 1.04 4.43
CA VAL A 23 33.20 0.83 5.79
C VAL A 23 31.70 1.08 5.87
N ALA A 24 31.20 2.14 5.23
CA ALA A 24 29.77 2.44 5.18
C ALA A 24 28.98 1.34 4.45
N THR A 25 29.46 0.86 3.30
CA THR A 25 28.82 -0.24 2.57
C THR A 25 28.86 -1.54 3.37
N ALA A 26 29.99 -1.87 4.00
CA ALA A 26 30.09 -3.07 4.85
C ALA A 26 29.12 -3.00 6.04
N PHE A 27 28.98 -1.83 6.67
CA PHE A 27 28.02 -1.62 7.74
C PHE A 27 26.56 -1.77 7.28
N MET A 28 26.19 -1.19 6.13
CA MET A 28 24.86 -1.34 5.56
C MET A 28 24.55 -2.81 5.22
N LEU A 29 25.48 -3.50 4.55
CA LEU A 29 25.32 -4.91 4.18
C LEU A 29 25.21 -5.83 5.41
N ALA A 30 25.92 -5.51 6.50
CA ALA A 30 25.84 -6.26 7.74
C ALA A 30 24.47 -6.12 8.45
N GLY A 31 23.70 -5.07 8.16
CA GLY A 31 22.36 -4.85 8.72
C GLY A 31 21.25 -5.67 8.04
N LEU A 32 21.42 -6.01 6.75
CA LEU A 32 20.39 -6.67 5.94
C LEU A 32 19.87 -8.00 6.52
N PRO A 33 20.70 -8.91 7.08
CA PRO A 33 20.20 -10.16 7.67
C PRO A 33 19.28 -9.97 8.88
N PHE A 34 19.29 -8.76 9.46
CA PHE A 34 18.50 -8.38 10.62
C PHE A 34 17.31 -7.50 10.24
N GLY A 35 17.01 -7.33 8.95
CA GLY A 35 15.94 -6.46 8.46
C GLY A 35 16.23 -4.97 8.66
N ALA A 36 17.49 -4.60 8.93
CA ALA A 36 17.91 -3.21 8.97
C ALA A 36 18.28 -2.79 7.55
N ASP A 37 17.34 -2.13 6.88
CA ASP A 37 17.54 -1.48 5.59
C ASP A 37 17.74 0.04 5.79
N PRO A 38 18.97 0.50 6.12
CA PRO A 38 19.23 1.91 6.44
C PRO A 38 19.00 2.87 5.26
N LEU A 39 18.85 2.35 4.04
CA LEU A 39 18.56 3.13 2.84
C LEU A 39 17.07 3.11 2.45
N TRP A 40 16.30 2.12 2.94
CA TRP A 40 14.91 1.92 2.55
C TRP A 40 14.10 1.51 3.78
N ALA A 41 13.42 2.47 4.40
CA ALA A 41 12.36 2.13 5.36
C ALA A 41 11.17 1.60 4.56
N VAL A 42 11.18 0.30 4.27
CA VAL A 42 10.03 -0.36 3.66
C VAL A 42 9.03 -0.61 4.78
N GLU A 43 8.23 0.41 5.08
CA GLU A 43 7.08 0.21 5.97
C GLU A 43 6.18 -0.87 5.34
N PRO A 44 5.82 -1.93 6.09
CA PRO A 44 5.01 -3.01 5.56
C PRO A 44 3.64 -2.48 5.13
N LEU A 45 3.18 -2.92 3.95
CA LEU A 45 1.87 -2.53 3.44
C LEU A 45 0.77 -3.06 4.36
N THR A 46 -0.22 -2.23 4.62
CA THR A 46 -1.49 -2.73 5.16
C THR A 46 -2.24 -3.51 4.09
N LEU A 47 -3.22 -4.33 4.49
CA LEU A 47 -4.03 -5.07 3.52
C LEU A 47 -4.80 -4.14 2.58
N ALA A 48 -5.29 -2.99 3.09
CA ALA A 48 -5.96 -2.00 2.25
C ALA A 48 -4.98 -1.30 1.29
N GLU A 49 -3.74 -1.01 1.71
CA GLU A 49 -2.72 -0.46 0.81
C GLU A 49 -2.29 -1.47 -0.26
N ALA A 50 -2.11 -2.74 0.10
CA ALA A 50 -1.81 -3.79 -0.87
C ALA A 50 -2.93 -3.90 -1.91
N ALA A 51 -4.19 -3.85 -1.48
CA ALA A 51 -5.35 -3.81 -2.37
C ALA A 51 -5.36 -2.57 -3.28
N ALA A 52 -5.09 -1.39 -2.71
CA ALA A 52 -4.99 -0.12 -3.43
C ALA A 52 -3.94 -0.16 -4.57
N LEU A 53 -2.77 -0.69 -4.23
CA LEU A 53 -1.61 -0.80 -5.13
C LEU A 53 -1.71 -1.98 -6.11
N ARG A 54 -2.81 -2.75 -6.04
CA ARG A 54 -3.04 -3.95 -6.86
C ARG A 54 -1.94 -5.00 -6.66
N ASP A 55 -1.42 -5.11 -5.45
CA ASP A 55 -0.41 -6.12 -5.08
C ASP A 55 -1.11 -7.42 -4.65
N ASN A 56 -1.52 -8.21 -5.64
CA ASN A 56 -2.24 -9.48 -5.42
C ASN A 56 -1.45 -10.45 -4.53
N GLY A 57 -0.13 -10.48 -4.69
CA GLY A 57 0.74 -11.38 -3.92
C GLY A 57 0.78 -10.99 -2.46
N GLU A 58 0.88 -9.70 -2.18
CA GLU A 58 0.89 -9.20 -0.81
C GLU A 58 -0.48 -9.31 -0.14
N VAL A 59 -1.57 -9.07 -0.87
CA VAL A 59 -2.94 -9.31 -0.38
C VAL A 59 -3.11 -10.75 0.08
N VAL A 60 -2.74 -11.72 -0.76
CA VAL A 60 -2.83 -13.15 -0.42
C VAL A 60 -1.91 -13.46 0.77
N ARG A 61 -0.67 -12.99 0.75
CA ARG A 61 0.28 -13.24 1.84
C ARG A 61 -0.23 -12.70 3.17
N LEU A 62 -0.78 -11.49 3.20
CA LEU A 62 -1.29 -10.86 4.42
C LEU A 62 -2.48 -11.62 4.99
N ILE A 63 -3.41 -12.05 4.13
CA ILE A 63 -4.57 -12.86 4.51
C ILE A 63 -4.13 -14.24 5.03
N ASP A 64 -3.19 -14.91 4.34
CA ASP A 64 -2.62 -16.20 4.77
C ASP A 64 -1.91 -16.11 6.13
N THR A 65 -1.29 -14.96 6.42
CA THR A 65 -0.68 -14.69 7.73
C THR A 65 -1.70 -14.28 8.82
N GLY A 66 -2.99 -14.25 8.50
CA GLY A 66 -4.08 -14.05 9.45
C GLY A 66 -4.65 -12.64 9.49
N SER A 67 -4.36 -11.79 8.50
CA SER A 67 -5.03 -10.49 8.38
C SER A 67 -6.51 -10.68 8.04
N ASP A 68 -7.39 -9.93 8.71
CA ASP A 68 -8.83 -9.96 8.43
C ASP A 68 -9.14 -9.16 7.15
N VAL A 69 -9.67 -9.86 6.15
CA VAL A 69 -10.04 -9.30 4.83
C VAL A 69 -11.15 -8.24 4.90
N ASN A 70 -11.90 -8.18 6.00
CA ASN A 70 -12.98 -7.22 6.20
C ASN A 70 -12.61 -6.06 7.14
N ALA A 71 -11.44 -6.12 7.79
CA ALA A 71 -11.01 -5.08 8.71
C ALA A 71 -10.55 -3.82 7.97
N THR A 72 -10.85 -2.66 8.54
CA THR A 72 -10.28 -1.41 8.04
C THR A 72 -8.81 -1.30 8.43
N SER A 73 -8.02 -0.72 7.54
CA SER A 73 -6.63 -0.39 7.82
C SER A 73 -6.24 0.94 7.16
N ALA A 74 -5.15 1.52 7.64
CA ALA A 74 -4.68 2.79 7.14
C ALA A 74 -4.18 2.65 5.69
N VAL A 75 -4.59 3.59 4.84
CA VAL A 75 -4.01 3.86 3.53
C VAL A 75 -3.32 5.20 3.60
N ARG A 76 -2.01 5.25 3.35
CA ARG A 76 -1.22 6.49 3.43
C ARG A 76 -1.68 7.51 2.40
N ALA A 77 -1.44 8.78 2.73
CA ALA A 77 -1.81 9.93 1.92
C ALA A 77 -1.39 9.74 0.45
N ASP A 78 -0.11 9.42 0.22
CA ASP A 78 0.50 9.30 -1.11
C ASP A 78 -0.06 8.20 -2.04
N VAL A 79 -0.94 7.33 -1.54
CA VAL A 79 -1.56 6.28 -2.35
C VAL A 79 -2.78 6.80 -3.12
N PHE A 80 -3.69 7.53 -2.46
CA PHE A 80 -4.98 7.95 -3.05
C PHE A 80 -5.39 9.39 -2.75
N SER A 81 -4.79 10.07 -1.78
CA SER A 81 -5.28 11.36 -1.27
C SER A 81 -4.12 12.28 -0.83
N ASP A 82 -4.42 13.39 -0.16
CA ASP A 82 -3.41 14.22 0.52
C ASP A 82 -3.32 13.92 2.02
N HIS A 83 -4.20 13.05 2.52
CA HIS A 83 -4.26 12.62 3.91
C HIS A 83 -4.47 11.10 4.02
N ALA A 84 -4.11 10.53 5.17
CA ALA A 84 -4.29 9.11 5.41
C ALA A 84 -5.79 8.76 5.55
N LEU A 85 -6.20 7.67 4.90
CA LEU A 85 -7.57 7.16 4.90
C LEU A 85 -7.66 5.87 5.72
N GLN A 86 -8.84 5.56 6.24
CA GLN A 86 -9.15 4.27 6.85
C GLN A 86 -10.12 3.55 5.94
N MET A 87 -9.68 2.42 5.38
CA MET A 87 -10.43 1.71 4.34
C MET A 87 -10.36 0.21 4.61
N THR A 88 -11.44 -0.50 4.30
CA THR A 88 -11.36 -1.94 4.07
C THR A 88 -10.58 -2.21 2.77
N PRO A 89 -10.01 -3.41 2.62
CA PRO A 89 -9.36 -3.80 1.37
C PRO A 89 -10.29 -3.68 0.16
N LEU A 90 -11.57 -4.01 0.32
CA LEU A 90 -12.57 -3.91 -0.74
C LEU A 90 -12.84 -2.46 -1.14
N GLU A 91 -12.95 -1.55 -0.18
CA GLU A 91 -13.07 -0.11 -0.46
C GLU A 91 -11.87 0.42 -1.23
N ALA A 92 -10.65 0.02 -0.85
CA ALA A 92 -9.42 0.43 -1.53
C ALA A 92 -9.34 -0.10 -2.97
N ALA A 93 -9.77 -1.35 -3.20
CA ALA A 93 -9.83 -1.95 -4.53
C ALA A 93 -10.85 -1.24 -5.44
N VAL A 94 -12.03 -0.90 -4.90
CA VAL A 94 -13.07 -0.17 -5.63
C VAL A 94 -12.63 1.28 -5.92
N ALA A 95 -12.00 1.95 -4.95
CA ALA A 95 -11.45 3.30 -5.13
C ALA A 95 -10.41 3.38 -6.24
N GLY A 96 -9.58 2.34 -6.37
CA GLY A 96 -8.60 2.21 -7.45
C GLY A 96 -9.14 1.61 -8.75
N GLU A 97 -10.45 1.39 -8.86
CA GLU A 97 -11.13 0.77 -10.02
C GLU A 97 -10.51 -0.58 -10.43
N ARG A 98 -10.07 -1.37 -9.43
CA ARG A 98 -9.34 -2.63 -9.61
C ARG A 98 -10.29 -3.83 -9.62
N ALA A 99 -10.97 -4.08 -10.73
CA ALA A 99 -11.93 -5.19 -10.84
C ALA A 99 -11.32 -6.57 -10.46
N ASP A 100 -10.08 -6.84 -10.88
CA ASP A 100 -9.40 -8.10 -10.54
C ASP A 100 -9.07 -8.22 -9.04
N MET A 101 -8.74 -7.11 -8.39
CA MET A 101 -8.53 -7.09 -6.94
C MET A 101 -9.86 -7.24 -6.18
N VAL A 102 -10.95 -6.64 -6.68
CA VAL A 102 -12.30 -6.83 -6.14
C VAL A 102 -12.70 -8.31 -6.21
N GLU A 103 -12.47 -8.96 -7.35
CA GLU A 103 -12.70 -10.40 -7.51
C GLU A 103 -11.85 -11.23 -6.54
N LEU A 104 -10.54 -10.97 -6.48
CA LEU A 104 -9.64 -11.66 -5.55
C LEU A 104 -10.10 -11.52 -4.09
N LEU A 105 -10.43 -10.31 -3.63
CA LEU A 105 -10.85 -10.09 -2.26
C LEU A 105 -12.14 -10.83 -1.93
N PHE A 106 -13.08 -10.91 -2.89
CA PHE A 106 -14.27 -11.73 -2.72
C PHE A 106 -13.95 -13.22 -2.62
N ASP A 107 -13.04 -13.72 -3.43
CA ASP A 107 -12.57 -15.11 -3.34
C ASP A 107 -11.88 -15.41 -2.00
N GLN A 108 -11.23 -14.39 -1.41
CA GLN A 108 -10.64 -14.43 -0.07
C GLN A 108 -11.66 -14.19 1.05
N GLY A 109 -12.94 -14.02 0.75
CA GLY A 109 -14.01 -13.93 1.74
C GLY A 109 -14.38 -12.52 2.20
N ALA A 110 -14.06 -11.49 1.42
CA ALA A 110 -14.59 -10.15 1.64
C ALA A 110 -16.14 -10.15 1.58
N ARG A 111 -16.77 -9.48 2.54
CA ARG A 111 -18.23 -9.45 2.73
C ARG A 111 -18.65 -8.06 3.18
N PRO A 112 -18.97 -7.15 2.25
CA PRO A 112 -19.47 -5.84 2.61
C PRO A 112 -20.84 -5.93 3.28
N ASP A 113 -21.07 -5.11 4.30
CA ASP A 113 -22.42 -4.92 4.83
C ASP A 113 -23.30 -4.11 3.86
N ALA A 114 -24.59 -3.98 4.16
CA ALA A 114 -25.55 -3.27 3.31
C ALA A 114 -25.19 -1.80 3.06
N THR A 115 -24.63 -1.12 4.06
CA THR A 115 -24.25 0.30 3.94
C THR A 115 -23.00 0.43 3.09
N GLN A 116 -22.00 -0.40 3.36
CA GLN A 116 -20.76 -0.44 2.60
C GLN A 116 -21.03 -0.80 1.14
N TRP A 117 -21.78 -1.86 0.87
CA TRP A 117 -22.12 -2.27 -0.49
C TRP A 117 -22.81 -1.15 -1.26
N THR A 118 -23.79 -0.46 -0.65
CA THR A 118 -24.50 0.67 -1.26
C THR A 118 -23.51 1.78 -1.63
N ARG A 119 -22.61 2.14 -0.71
CA ARG A 119 -21.56 3.14 -0.95
C ARG A 119 -20.65 2.72 -2.12
N LEU A 120 -20.18 1.48 -2.14
CA LEU A 120 -19.30 0.96 -3.19
C LEU A 120 -19.98 0.97 -4.56
N MET A 121 -21.25 0.53 -4.63
CA MET A 121 -22.02 0.51 -5.87
C MET A 121 -22.26 1.93 -6.41
N CYS A 122 -22.61 2.88 -5.53
CA CYS A 122 -22.81 4.27 -5.90
C CYS A 122 -21.52 4.95 -6.35
N PHE A 123 -20.41 4.71 -5.64
CA PHE A 123 -19.10 5.21 -6.05
C PHE A 123 -18.71 4.66 -7.42
N ALA A 124 -18.76 3.33 -7.62
CA ALA A 124 -18.43 2.70 -8.89
C ALA A 124 -19.32 3.20 -10.05
N SER A 125 -20.59 3.50 -9.76
CA SER A 125 -21.50 4.13 -10.74
C SER A 125 -21.10 5.57 -11.07
N SER A 126 -20.62 6.34 -10.09
CA SER A 126 -20.22 7.74 -10.29
C SER A 126 -18.93 7.91 -11.10
N VAL A 127 -18.04 6.92 -11.06
CA VAL A 127 -16.79 6.89 -11.83
C VAL A 127 -16.88 6.01 -13.09
N GLU A 128 -18.08 5.51 -13.41
CA GLU A 128 -18.32 4.66 -14.60
C GLU A 128 -17.50 3.35 -14.62
N ALA A 129 -17.15 2.80 -13.44
CA ALA A 129 -16.41 1.55 -13.29
C ALA A 129 -17.33 0.32 -13.45
N ASP A 130 -17.83 0.09 -14.66
CA ASP A 130 -18.83 -0.95 -14.96
C ASP A 130 -18.38 -2.38 -14.62
N ASP A 131 -17.10 -2.70 -14.80
CA ASP A 131 -16.54 -4.02 -14.43
C ASP A 131 -16.61 -4.25 -12.92
N VAL A 132 -16.33 -3.23 -12.11
CA VAL A 132 -16.46 -3.30 -10.65
C VAL A 132 -17.94 -3.47 -10.26
N ARG A 133 -18.85 -2.74 -10.91
CA ARG A 133 -20.30 -2.86 -10.66
C ARG A 133 -20.79 -4.28 -10.95
N ALA A 134 -20.36 -4.86 -12.06
CA ALA A 134 -20.70 -6.23 -12.43
C ALA A 134 -20.23 -7.27 -11.39
N LEU A 135 -19.13 -7.01 -10.67
CA LEU A 135 -18.64 -7.87 -9.60
C LEU A 135 -19.35 -7.66 -8.26
N LEU A 136 -19.79 -6.43 -7.98
CA LEU A 136 -20.52 -6.07 -6.76
C LEU A 136 -21.98 -6.57 -6.81
N GLU A 137 -22.64 -6.48 -7.96
CA GLU A 137 -24.08 -6.76 -8.10
C GLU A 137 -24.50 -8.16 -7.62
N PRO A 138 -23.81 -9.26 -7.98
CA PRO A 138 -24.15 -10.60 -7.49
C PRO A 138 -23.95 -10.80 -5.98
N ARG A 139 -23.26 -9.87 -5.32
CA ARG A 139 -22.86 -9.94 -3.90
C ARG A 139 -23.60 -8.93 -3.03
N ARG A 140 -24.75 -8.46 -3.50
CA ARG A 140 -25.61 -7.55 -2.75
C ARG A 140 -26.13 -8.24 -1.47
N PRO A 141 -25.85 -7.68 -0.28
CA PRO A 141 -26.40 -8.21 0.97
C PRO A 141 -27.86 -7.76 1.15
N ASP A 142 -28.61 -8.51 1.97
CA ASP A 142 -29.98 -8.17 2.32
C ASP A 142 -30.07 -6.77 2.96
N GLY A 143 -31.02 -5.97 2.52
CA GLY A 143 -31.24 -4.62 3.04
C GLY A 143 -30.34 -3.53 2.44
N ALA A 144 -29.50 -3.85 1.45
CA ALA A 144 -28.77 -2.84 0.69
C ALA A 144 -29.72 -1.97 -0.16
N SER A 145 -29.45 -0.67 -0.23
CA SER A 145 -30.21 0.28 -1.04
C SER A 145 -29.65 0.34 -2.46
N GLU A 146 -30.53 0.49 -3.45
CA GLU A 146 -30.16 0.80 -4.83
C GLU A 146 -30.06 2.32 -5.08
N SER A 147 -30.63 3.13 -4.19
CA SER A 147 -30.56 4.59 -4.31
C SER A 147 -29.24 5.11 -3.74
N CYS A 148 -28.65 6.05 -4.48
CA CYS A 148 -27.48 6.83 -4.08
C CYS A 148 -27.83 8.15 -3.38
N ASP A 149 -29.12 8.42 -3.14
CA ASP A 149 -29.56 9.64 -2.49
C ASP A 149 -29.03 9.74 -1.06
N GLY A 150 -28.23 10.77 -0.79
CA GLY A 150 -27.65 11.01 0.53
C GLY A 150 -26.48 10.09 0.89
N VAL A 151 -25.99 9.28 -0.05
CA VAL A 151 -24.80 8.44 0.15
C VAL A 151 -23.54 9.27 -0.08
N ALA A 152 -22.66 9.33 0.91
CA ALA A 152 -21.34 9.93 0.74
C ALA A 152 -20.50 9.04 -0.20
N ILE A 153 -20.24 9.54 -1.42
CA ILE A 153 -19.42 8.90 -2.44
C ILE A 153 -18.00 9.46 -2.38
N GLY A 154 -17.00 8.58 -2.34
CA GLY A 154 -15.58 8.95 -2.30
C GLY A 154 -14.94 8.87 -0.90
N TRP A 155 -13.66 9.22 -0.87
CA TRP A 155 -12.78 9.14 0.30
C TRP A 155 -11.99 10.43 0.44
#